data_AF-H3GUB6-F1
#
_entry.id   AF-H3GUB6-F1
#
_cell.length_a   1.000
_cell.length_b   1.000
_cell.length_c   1.000
_cell.angle_alpha   90.00
_cell.angle_beta   90.00
_cell.angle_gamma   90.00
#
_symmetry.space_group_name_H-M   'P 1'
#
loop_
_entity.id
_entity.type
_entity.pdbx_description
1 polymer ?
#
loop_
_entity_poly.entity_id
_entity_poly.type
_entity_poly.pdbx_seq_one_letter_code
_entity_poly.pdbx_strand_id
1 'polypeptide(L)'
;MAGAASSAASVYSFPLLKPREIFGILREMNVPAPEDEIRACDAGAVRKVLEAFIESAMGVTREDMAQIAFPGLSTLSFPELHAESAPELTFYRSAQRLLAACGVDDFGLRDVLHPTPKRVRRQLSALINFTKFREERLAAFSEITSQTDELLQNKKPLQDGIAALQRELDELLQEQKEEEPERLQLQKDVDELGKEINELNRVQAVLRPKVFELEATRKKMEDGVNSAKFNKIEAESEIEHLQTQIITSPDRVKGELKSIAESLETAKDELLALEEKHNAVLGFVEVYERAEKELDRTFALLAEIDQEMKACKEAKHQVKDASARIRELQLRTAETITRRQRLEKMVELKRRELERYKADAQVKEAAASSALRSAREQLSKLEAVHYEVRQRITQNTDASRMVELQRQEDEAHYQKELKDLEQMYSRLQHAAEFYNSQVLQAIQASS
;
A
#
# COMPACT_ATOMS: atom_id res chain seq x y z
N MET A 1 51.08 -20.08 37.27
CA MET A 1 50.62 -18.83 37.90
C MET A 1 49.59 -18.19 36.99
N ALA A 2 48.32 -18.32 37.34
CA ALA A 2 47.20 -17.78 36.59
C ALA A 2 46.89 -16.37 37.11
N GLY A 3 47.05 -15.36 36.26
CA GLY A 3 46.63 -13.99 36.55
C GLY A 3 45.13 -13.86 36.33
N ALA A 4 44.36 -13.95 37.41
CA ALA A 4 42.93 -13.66 37.39
C ALA A 4 42.71 -12.17 37.13
N ALA A 5 42.16 -11.84 35.96
CA ALA A 5 41.68 -10.50 35.66
C ALA A 5 40.42 -10.22 36.49
N SER A 6 40.56 -9.31 37.46
CA SER A 6 39.49 -8.77 38.30
C SER A 6 38.38 -8.16 37.43
N SER A 7 37.21 -8.79 37.40
CA SER A 7 35.98 -8.22 36.84
C SER A 7 35.50 -7.06 37.73
N ALA A 8 35.74 -5.82 37.30
CA ALA A 8 35.12 -4.66 37.93
C ALA A 8 33.60 -4.74 37.74
N ALA A 9 32.85 -4.87 38.84
CA ALA A 9 31.40 -4.83 38.83
C ALA A 9 30.91 -3.52 38.17
N SER A 10 30.10 -3.63 37.12
CA SER A 10 29.52 -2.49 36.43
C SER A 10 28.51 -1.80 37.33
N VAL A 11 28.88 -0.64 37.89
CA VAL A 11 27.97 0.21 38.70
C VAL A 11 26.88 0.86 37.84
N TYR A 12 27.00 0.82 36.51
CA TYR A 12 26.09 1.46 35.56
C TYR A 12 25.29 0.43 34.75
N SER A 13 24.09 0.82 34.29
CA SER A 13 23.21 0.02 33.42
C SER A 13 23.69 -0.06 31.96
N PHE A 14 24.76 0.66 31.61
CA PHE A 14 25.36 0.72 30.28
C PHE A 14 26.90 0.64 30.36
N PRO A 15 27.57 0.14 29.30
CA PRO A 15 29.03 0.04 29.28
C PRO A 15 29.69 1.41 29.13
N LEU A 16 30.80 1.63 29.84
CA LEU A 16 31.64 2.83 29.66
C LEU A 16 32.57 2.65 28.46
N LEU A 17 32.32 3.41 27.40
CA LEU A 17 33.07 3.32 26.16
C LEU A 17 34.47 3.92 26.29
N LYS A 18 35.42 3.44 25.48
CA LYS A 18 36.75 4.03 25.41
C LYS A 18 36.69 5.34 24.63
N PRO A 19 37.53 6.35 24.93
CA PRO A 19 37.51 7.63 24.21
C PRO A 19 37.56 7.48 22.68
N ARG A 20 38.38 6.54 22.17
CA ARG A 20 38.47 6.25 20.73
C ARG A 20 37.14 5.82 20.10
N GLU A 21 36.35 5.01 20.81
CA GLU A 21 35.05 4.53 20.34
C GLU A 21 34.02 5.67 20.36
N ILE A 22 34.05 6.51 21.41
CA ILE A 22 33.18 7.69 21.52
C ILE A 22 33.43 8.62 20.33
N PHE A 23 34.69 9.01 20.07
CA PHE A 23 35.02 9.90 18.96
C PHE A 23 34.72 9.30 17.58
N GLY A 24 34.86 7.98 17.41
CA GLY A 24 34.43 7.30 16.18
C GLY A 24 32.95 7.51 15.88
N ILE A 25 32.09 7.38 16.89
CA ILE A 25 30.64 7.52 16.74
C ILE A 25 30.23 8.99 16.60
N LEU A 26 30.90 9.90 17.31
CA LEU A 26 30.66 11.34 17.13
C LEU A 26 30.99 11.81 15.70
N ARG A 27 32.00 11.21 15.05
CA ARG A 27 32.27 11.44 13.62
C ARG A 27 31.17 10.89 12.72
N GLU A 28 30.69 9.68 12.99
CA GLU A 28 29.59 9.06 12.22
C GLU A 28 28.31 9.92 12.29
N MET A 29 28.04 10.54 13.44
CA MET A 29 26.92 11.46 13.62
C MET A 29 27.14 12.88 13.07
N ASN A 30 28.30 13.19 12.47
CA ASN A 30 28.65 14.51 11.95
C ASN A 30 28.48 15.66 12.97
N VAL A 31 28.89 15.46 14.22
CA VAL A 31 28.76 16.50 15.25
C VAL A 31 29.64 17.72 14.91
N PRO A 32 29.09 18.97 14.94
CA PRO A 32 29.80 20.17 14.52
C PRO A 32 30.74 20.74 15.60
N ALA A 33 31.61 19.90 16.16
CA ALA A 33 32.59 20.29 17.19
C ALA A 33 33.94 19.57 16.97
N PRO A 34 35.08 20.27 17.11
CA PRO A 34 36.39 19.65 16.93
C PRO A 34 36.72 18.70 18.09
N GLU A 35 37.38 17.58 17.78
CA GLU A 35 37.68 16.53 18.77
C GLU A 35 38.54 17.02 19.93
N ASP A 36 39.41 17.99 19.69
CA ASP A 36 40.31 18.54 20.70
C ASP A 36 39.56 19.35 21.77
N GLU A 37 38.53 20.12 21.37
CA GLU A 37 37.68 20.88 22.28
C GLU A 37 36.77 19.94 23.11
N ILE A 38 36.26 18.87 22.49
CA ILE A 38 35.49 17.84 23.20
C ILE A 38 36.39 17.09 24.19
N ARG A 39 37.65 16.79 23.82
CA ARG A 39 38.63 16.15 24.72
C ARG A 39 39.00 17.05 25.88
N ALA A 40 39.12 18.36 25.64
CA ALA A 40 39.31 19.37 26.67
C ALA A 40 38.07 19.57 27.55
N CYS A 41 36.92 19.00 27.17
CA CYS A 41 35.63 19.23 27.80
C CYS A 41 35.27 20.73 27.82
N ASP A 42 35.42 21.40 26.68
CA ASP A 42 34.88 22.75 26.51
C ASP A 42 33.35 22.73 26.61
N ALA A 43 32.77 23.70 27.33
CA ALA A 43 31.32 23.76 27.55
C ALA A 43 30.53 23.96 26.25
N GLY A 44 31.06 24.76 25.32
CA GLY A 44 30.46 24.99 24.01
C GLY A 44 30.51 23.72 23.14
N ALA A 45 31.64 23.01 23.13
CA ALA A 45 31.78 21.76 22.39
C ALA A 45 30.87 20.65 22.94
N VAL A 46 30.80 20.46 24.26
CA VAL A 46 29.92 19.48 24.90
C VAL A 46 28.44 19.81 24.64
N ARG A 47 28.07 21.09 24.68
CA ARG A 47 26.73 21.54 24.32
C ARG A 47 26.35 21.12 22.91
N LYS A 48 27.19 21.40 21.90
CA LYS A 48 26.93 21.01 20.50
C LYS A 48 26.76 19.50 20.34
N VAL A 49 27.52 18.71 21.09
CA VAL A 49 27.37 17.24 21.11
C VAL A 49 26.00 16.85 21.66
N LEU A 50 25.58 17.42 22.78
CA LEU A 50 24.26 17.16 23.37
C LEU A 50 23.12 17.61 22.46
N GLU A 51 23.24 18.78 21.82
CA GLU A 51 22.27 19.27 20.83
C GLU A 51 22.12 18.28 19.66
N ALA A 52 23.23 17.75 19.13
CA ALA A 52 23.19 16.75 18.06
C ALA A 52 22.48 15.44 18.50
N PHE A 53 22.69 14.99 19.75
CA PHE A 53 21.96 13.84 20.28
C PHE A 53 20.48 14.13 20.51
N ILE A 54 20.12 15.33 20.96
CA ILE A 54 18.73 15.75 21.14
C ILE A 54 18.02 15.78 19.79
N GLU A 55 18.64 16.36 18.77
CA GLU A 55 18.09 16.42 17.41
C GLU A 55 17.90 15.01 16.84
N SER A 56 18.92 14.15 16.95
CA SER A 56 18.85 12.78 16.44
C SER A 56 17.82 11.90 17.16
N ALA A 57 17.73 11.99 18.49
CA ALA A 57 16.90 11.11 19.30
C ALA A 57 15.47 11.62 19.51
N MET A 58 15.29 12.93 19.69
CA MET A 58 14.01 13.57 20.00
C MET A 58 13.38 14.30 18.81
N GLY A 59 14.14 14.55 17.73
CA GLY A 59 13.65 15.30 16.57
C GLY A 59 13.40 16.78 16.86
N VAL A 60 14.02 17.33 17.91
CA VAL A 60 13.90 18.74 18.29
C VAL A 60 15.17 19.47 17.88
N THR A 61 15.05 20.47 17.01
CA THR A 61 16.19 21.22 16.51
C THR A 61 16.64 22.29 17.51
N ARG A 62 17.83 22.85 17.29
CA ARG A 62 18.31 24.01 18.05
C ARG A 62 17.36 25.21 17.91
N GLU A 63 16.77 25.41 16.74
CA GLU A 63 15.83 26.50 16.49
C GLU A 63 14.52 26.31 17.27
N ASP A 64 14.01 25.07 17.33
CA ASP A 64 12.83 24.74 18.14
C ASP A 64 13.07 25.00 19.63
N MET A 65 14.28 24.68 20.12
CA MET A 65 14.66 24.94 21.51
C MET A 65 14.88 26.43 21.80
N ALA A 66 15.21 27.22 20.78
CA ALA A 66 15.37 28.67 20.90
C ALA A 66 14.04 29.43 20.95
N GLN A 67 12.95 28.80 20.50
CA GLN A 67 11.62 29.39 20.56
C GLN A 67 10.94 29.13 21.91
N ILE A 68 10.33 30.17 22.49
CA ILE A 68 9.50 30.02 23.68
C ILE A 68 8.15 29.44 23.23
N ALA A 69 7.73 28.34 23.86
CA ALA A 69 6.44 27.71 23.56
C ALA A 69 5.27 28.68 23.79
N PHE A 70 4.37 28.80 22.80
CA PHE A 70 3.22 29.72 22.80
C PHE A 70 2.39 29.73 24.10
N PRO A 71 2.09 28.60 24.75
CA PRO A 71 1.35 28.62 26.01
C PRO A 71 2.07 29.36 27.15
N GLY A 72 3.41 29.30 27.17
CA GLY A 72 4.24 29.93 28.21
C GLY A 72 4.44 31.44 28.04
N LEU A 73 4.24 31.97 26.83
CA LEU A 73 4.34 33.42 26.56
C LEU A 73 3.31 34.23 27.36
N SER A 74 2.11 33.68 27.55
CA SER A 74 1.04 34.31 28.32
C SER A 74 1.33 34.42 29.83
N THR A 75 2.30 33.64 30.33
CA THR A 75 2.67 33.60 31.76
C THR A 75 3.81 34.56 32.09
N LEU A 76 4.55 35.04 31.08
CA LEU A 76 5.68 35.95 31.25
C LEU A 76 5.22 37.39 31.04
N SER A 77 5.29 38.21 32.10
CA SER A 77 4.91 39.64 32.01
C SER A 77 5.81 40.44 31.06
N PHE A 78 7.09 40.02 30.90
CA PHE A 78 8.04 40.63 29.98
C PHE A 78 8.88 39.55 29.27
N PRO A 79 8.38 38.93 28.19
CA PRO A 79 9.05 37.84 27.48
C PRO A 79 10.44 38.22 26.94
N GLU A 80 10.65 39.48 26.58
CA GLU A 80 11.91 39.99 26.01
C GLU A 80 13.10 39.86 26.98
N LEU A 81 12.87 40.01 28.29
CA LEU A 81 13.93 39.86 29.29
C LEU A 81 14.41 38.40 29.43
N HIS A 82 13.62 37.45 28.91
CA HIS A 82 13.91 36.01 28.98
C HIS A 82 14.40 35.43 27.65
N ALA A 83 14.69 36.27 26.65
CA ALA A 83 15.13 35.84 25.34
C ALA A 83 16.37 34.93 25.36
N GLU A 84 17.29 35.13 26.32
CA GLU A 84 18.48 34.29 26.48
C GLU A 84 18.28 33.15 27.49
N SER A 85 17.57 33.39 28.59
CA SER A 85 17.44 32.42 29.69
C SER A 85 16.44 31.29 29.37
N ALA A 86 15.39 31.58 28.62
CA ALA A 86 14.39 30.57 28.27
C ALA A 86 14.94 29.47 27.33
N PRO A 87 15.67 29.78 26.24
CA PRO A 87 16.35 28.77 25.43
C PRO A 87 17.32 27.89 26.21
N GLU A 88 18.11 28.47 27.11
CA GLU A 88 19.08 27.72 27.92
C GLU A 88 18.38 26.73 28.87
N LEU A 89 17.25 27.12 29.47
CA LEU A 89 16.45 26.23 30.30
C LEU A 89 15.77 25.13 29.48
N THR A 90 15.31 25.45 28.27
CA THR A 90 14.73 24.47 27.34
C THR A 90 15.77 23.43 26.93
N PHE A 91 16.97 23.87 26.52
CA PHE A 91 18.08 22.99 26.21
C PHE A 91 18.43 22.09 27.41
N TYR A 92 18.63 22.68 28.60
CA TYR A 92 18.98 21.94 29.80
C TYR A 92 17.93 20.87 30.14
N ARG A 93 16.64 21.22 30.10
CA ARG A 93 15.55 20.29 30.38
C ARG A 93 15.46 19.18 29.32
N SER A 94 15.68 19.49 28.05
CA SER A 94 15.74 18.50 26.97
C SER A 94 16.89 17.53 27.16
N ALA A 95 18.10 18.04 27.45
CA ALA A 95 19.27 17.22 27.75
C ALA A 95 19.07 16.34 28.99
N GLN A 96 18.48 16.89 30.06
CA GLN A 96 18.18 16.15 31.28
C GLN A 96 17.18 15.02 31.03
N ARG A 97 16.10 15.28 30.28
CA ARG A 97 15.10 14.27 29.93
C ARG A 97 15.70 13.15 29.08
N LEU A 98 16.53 13.50 28.08
CA LEU A 98 17.19 12.53 27.23
C LEU A 98 18.15 11.65 28.06
N LEU A 99 19.01 12.26 28.88
CA LEU A 99 19.98 11.53 29.69
C LEU A 99 19.32 10.65 30.76
N ALA A 100 18.21 11.10 31.37
CA ALA A 100 17.41 10.26 32.26
C ALA A 100 16.87 9.02 31.52
N ALA A 101 16.36 9.18 30.30
CA ALA A 101 15.94 8.06 29.46
C ALA A 101 17.10 7.11 29.08
N CYS A 102 18.34 7.62 29.02
CA CYS A 102 19.54 6.81 28.83
C CYS A 102 20.09 6.17 30.12
N GLY A 103 19.46 6.39 31.28
CA GLY A 103 19.88 5.84 32.58
C GLY A 103 20.87 6.72 33.37
N VAL A 104 20.89 8.04 33.11
CA VAL A 104 21.67 9.04 33.85
C VAL A 104 20.73 10.05 34.51
N ASP A 105 20.25 9.72 35.71
CA ASP A 105 19.27 10.55 36.44
C ASP A 105 19.89 11.77 37.14
N ASP A 106 21.21 11.76 37.34
CA ASP A 106 21.97 12.79 38.07
C ASP A 106 22.56 13.88 37.17
N PHE A 107 22.02 14.08 35.96
CA PHE A 107 22.44 15.18 35.08
C PHE A 107 21.95 16.53 35.63
N GLY A 108 22.87 17.48 35.79
CA GLY A 108 22.59 18.78 36.39
C GLY A 108 23.24 19.94 35.65
N LEU A 109 22.88 21.17 36.01
CA LEU A 109 23.35 22.39 35.33
C LEU A 109 24.89 22.53 35.33
N ARG A 110 25.56 21.97 36.34
CA ARG A 110 27.02 21.92 36.42
C ARG A 110 27.64 21.12 35.27
N ASP A 111 26.95 20.11 34.74
CA ASP A 111 27.44 19.32 33.61
C ASP A 111 27.39 20.10 32.29
N VAL A 112 26.52 21.11 32.20
CA VAL A 112 26.43 22.02 31.07
C VAL A 112 27.46 23.15 31.18
N LEU A 113 27.55 23.77 32.36
CA LEU A 113 28.40 24.96 32.57
C LEU A 113 29.87 24.60 32.80
N HIS A 114 30.13 23.50 33.50
CA HIS A 114 31.47 23.05 33.90
C HIS A 114 31.63 21.53 33.69
N PRO A 115 31.55 21.06 32.43
CA PRO A 115 31.71 19.64 32.12
C PRO A 115 33.06 19.10 32.60
N THR A 116 33.05 17.90 33.17
CA THR A 116 34.27 17.21 33.61
C THR A 116 34.51 15.95 32.78
N PRO A 117 35.77 15.58 32.47
CA PRO A 117 36.06 14.44 31.58
C PRO A 117 35.41 13.12 32.00
N LYS A 118 35.34 12.86 33.32
CA LYS A 118 34.72 11.64 33.85
C LYS A 118 33.20 11.63 33.63
N ARG A 119 32.51 12.78 33.82
CA ARG A 119 31.06 12.88 33.66
C ARG A 119 30.64 12.92 32.20
N VAL A 120 31.35 13.70 31.37
CA VAL A 120 31.13 13.75 29.92
C VAL A 120 31.27 12.36 29.32
N ARG A 121 32.32 11.62 29.68
CA ARG A 121 32.51 10.24 29.20
C ARG A 121 31.36 9.31 29.58
N ARG A 122 30.83 9.42 30.80
CA ARG A 122 29.67 8.62 31.26
C ARG A 122 28.41 8.98 30.47
N GLN A 123 28.13 10.27 30.32
CA GLN A 123 26.95 10.77 29.59
C GLN A 123 26.99 10.37 28.12
N LEU A 124 28.13 10.56 27.45
CA LEU A 124 28.30 10.16 26.05
C LEU A 124 28.21 8.65 25.86
N SER A 125 28.74 7.85 26.80
CA SER A 125 28.58 6.39 26.73
C SER A 125 27.12 5.97 26.86
N ALA A 126 26.34 6.63 27.73
CA ALA A 126 24.91 6.37 27.89
C ALA A 126 24.13 6.74 26.62
N LEU A 127 24.37 7.93 26.08
CA LEU A 127 23.73 8.44 24.86
C LEU A 127 24.02 7.54 23.66
N ILE A 128 25.29 7.17 23.46
CA ILE A 128 25.68 6.28 22.36
C ILE A 128 25.00 4.91 22.51
N ASN A 129 24.99 4.33 23.72
CA ASN A 129 24.34 3.04 23.95
C ASN A 129 22.83 3.11 23.64
N PHE A 130 22.18 4.20 24.05
CA PHE A 130 20.77 4.44 23.73
C PHE A 130 20.54 4.59 22.22
N THR A 131 21.36 5.38 21.52
CA THR A 131 21.24 5.55 20.06
C THR A 131 21.40 4.23 19.32
N LYS A 132 22.38 3.40 19.69
CA LYS A 132 22.55 2.06 19.11
C LYS A 132 21.35 1.15 19.36
N PHE A 133 20.85 1.12 20.58
CA PHE A 133 19.64 0.36 20.91
C PHE A 133 18.44 0.84 20.08
N ARG A 134 18.28 2.16 19.93
CA ARG A 134 17.23 2.76 19.11
C ARG A 134 17.36 2.37 17.64
N GLU A 135 18.57 2.39 17.08
CA GLU A 135 18.82 1.97 15.68
C GLU A 135 18.46 0.50 15.45
N GLU A 136 18.85 -0.40 16.36
CA GLU A 136 18.46 -1.82 16.29
C GLU A 136 16.94 -2.01 16.36
N ARG A 137 16.25 -1.24 17.21
CA ARG A 137 14.78 -1.29 17.30
C ARG A 137 14.11 -0.66 16.08
N LEU A 138 14.59 0.47 15.58
CA LEU A 138 14.08 1.13 14.37
C LEU A 138 14.16 0.20 13.16
N ALA A 139 15.24 -0.58 13.03
CA ALA A 139 15.34 -1.60 11.99
C ALA A 139 14.22 -2.64 12.11
N ALA A 140 13.88 -3.08 13.32
CA ALA A 140 12.77 -4.01 13.56
C ALA A 140 11.38 -3.40 13.28
N PHE A 141 11.23 -2.09 13.45
CA PHE A 141 9.97 -1.38 13.14
C PHE A 141 9.89 -0.88 11.70
N SER A 142 10.95 -1.02 10.90
CA SER A 142 11.01 -0.50 9.53
C SER A 142 9.88 -1.00 8.63
N GLU A 143 9.45 -2.26 8.79
CA GLU A 143 8.31 -2.83 8.06
C GLU A 143 6.99 -2.12 8.42
N ILE A 144 6.76 -1.84 9.70
CA ILE A 144 5.56 -1.15 10.18
C ILE A 144 5.57 0.32 9.73
N THR A 145 6.73 0.98 9.78
CA THR A 145 6.88 2.35 9.28
C THR A 145 6.62 2.40 7.77
N SER A 146 7.18 1.47 6.99
CA SER A 146 6.95 1.36 5.55
C SER A 146 5.47 1.13 5.21
N GLN A 147 4.78 0.24 5.94
CA GLN A 147 3.34 0.03 5.76
C GLN A 147 2.54 1.28 6.09
N THR A 148 2.91 2.01 7.14
CA THR A 148 2.26 3.25 7.52
C THR A 148 2.45 4.33 6.45
N ASP A 149 3.66 4.45 5.90
CA ASP A 149 3.97 5.38 4.82
C ASP A 149 3.22 5.03 3.52
N GLU A 150 3.13 3.75 3.16
CA GLU A 150 2.31 3.29 2.02
C GLU A 150 0.82 3.61 2.21
N LEU A 151 0.28 3.39 3.42
CA LEU A 151 -1.11 3.75 3.74
C LEU A 151 -1.33 5.26 3.66
N LEU A 152 -0.39 6.08 4.14
CA LEU A 152 -0.46 7.54 4.03
C LEU A 152 -0.36 8.01 2.57
N GLN A 153 0.50 7.39 1.77
CA GLN A 153 0.60 7.66 0.34
C GLN A 153 -0.68 7.29 -0.41
N ASN A 154 -1.33 6.18 -0.05
CA ASN A 154 -2.60 5.76 -0.65
C ASN A 154 -3.80 6.59 -0.18
N LYS A 155 -3.75 7.13 1.04
CA LYS A 155 -4.83 7.95 1.60
C LYS A 155 -5.05 9.24 0.81
N LYS A 156 -3.99 9.94 0.41
CA LYS A 156 -4.10 11.22 -0.33
C LYS A 156 -4.87 11.10 -1.66
N PRO A 157 -4.52 10.22 -2.61
CA PRO A 157 -5.25 10.10 -3.88
C PRO A 157 -6.69 9.61 -3.68
N LEU A 158 -6.96 8.79 -2.66
CA LEU A 158 -8.33 8.41 -2.31
C LEU A 158 -9.14 9.61 -1.80
N GLN A 159 -8.56 10.45 -0.95
CA GLN A 159 -9.21 11.67 -0.49
C GLN A 159 -9.45 12.66 -1.64
N ASP A 160 -8.48 12.82 -2.54
CA ASP A 160 -8.62 13.65 -3.73
C ASP A 160 -9.71 13.10 -4.67
N GLY A 161 -9.78 11.79 -4.84
CA GLY A 161 -10.83 11.11 -5.62
C GLY A 161 -12.23 11.28 -5.01
N ILE A 162 -12.36 11.19 -3.68
CA ILE A 162 -13.63 11.48 -2.98
C ILE A 162 -14.04 12.94 -3.22
N ALA A 163 -13.11 13.89 -3.09
CA ALA A 163 -13.41 15.30 -3.31
C ALA A 163 -13.80 15.60 -4.77
N ALA A 164 -13.18 14.91 -5.75
CA ALA A 164 -13.55 15.03 -7.15
C ALA A 164 -14.97 14.49 -7.42
N LEU A 165 -15.28 13.30 -6.93
CA LEU A 165 -16.61 12.69 -7.06
C LEU A 165 -17.70 13.51 -6.37
N GLN A 166 -17.39 14.15 -5.22
CA GLN A 166 -18.32 15.05 -4.55
C GLN A 166 -18.63 16.29 -5.41
N ARG A 167 -17.62 16.87 -6.08
CA ARG A 167 -17.86 18.00 -6.99
C ARG A 167 -18.71 17.60 -8.19
N GLU A 168 -18.42 16.44 -8.80
CA GLU A 168 -19.21 15.93 -9.93
C GLU A 168 -20.66 15.64 -9.50
N LEU A 169 -20.87 15.11 -8.29
CA LEU A 169 -22.20 14.92 -7.74
C LEU A 169 -22.93 16.25 -7.52
N ASP A 170 -22.25 17.25 -6.99
CA ASP A 170 -22.83 18.58 -6.75
C ASP A 170 -23.19 19.27 -8.08
N GLU A 171 -22.35 19.13 -9.11
CA GLU A 171 -22.62 19.62 -10.48
C GLU A 171 -23.87 18.96 -11.07
N LEU A 172 -23.96 17.62 -11.02
CA LEU A 172 -25.13 16.88 -11.52
C LEU A 172 -26.42 17.21 -10.75
N LEU A 173 -26.33 17.42 -9.43
CA LEU A 173 -27.46 17.85 -8.62
C LEU A 173 -27.91 19.28 -8.96
N GLN A 174 -26.97 20.14 -9.36
CA GLN A 174 -27.29 21.49 -9.80
C GLN A 174 -27.95 21.47 -11.18
N GLU A 175 -27.40 20.72 -12.15
CA GLU A 175 -28.02 20.51 -13.46
C GLU A 175 -29.46 19.96 -13.32
N GLN A 176 -29.65 18.96 -12.45
CA GLN A 176 -30.99 18.41 -12.18
C GLN A 176 -31.97 19.48 -11.66
N LYS A 177 -31.51 20.38 -10.77
CA LYS A 177 -32.35 21.48 -10.25
C LYS A 177 -32.66 22.53 -11.32
N GLU A 178 -31.73 22.77 -12.24
CA GLU A 178 -31.91 23.70 -13.35
C GLU A 178 -32.91 23.14 -14.39
N GLU A 179 -32.91 21.82 -14.61
CA GLU A 179 -33.84 21.11 -15.52
C GLU A 179 -35.23 20.84 -14.90
N GLU A 180 -35.34 20.77 -13.56
CA GLU A 180 -36.58 20.50 -12.84
C GLU A 180 -37.79 21.39 -13.24
N PRO A 181 -37.66 22.73 -13.40
CA PRO A 181 -38.78 23.58 -13.82
C PRO A 181 -39.26 23.27 -15.24
N GLU A 182 -38.35 23.04 -16.18
CA GLU A 182 -38.70 22.69 -17.56
C GLU A 182 -39.39 21.32 -17.60
N ARG A 183 -38.88 20.34 -16.85
CA ARG A 183 -39.51 19.03 -16.71
C ARG A 183 -40.92 19.14 -16.13
N LEU A 184 -41.14 20.02 -15.15
CA LEU A 184 -42.44 20.25 -14.54
C LEU A 184 -43.42 20.95 -15.49
N GLN A 185 -42.93 21.89 -16.32
CA GLN A 185 -43.74 22.50 -17.38
C GLN A 185 -44.14 21.46 -18.42
N LEU A 186 -43.19 20.68 -18.94
CA LEU A 186 -43.47 19.64 -19.93
C LEU A 186 -44.48 18.61 -19.40
N GLN A 187 -44.37 18.24 -18.12
CA GLN A 187 -45.33 17.34 -17.48
C GLN A 187 -46.75 17.94 -17.44
N LYS A 188 -46.88 19.23 -17.13
CA LYS A 188 -48.18 19.92 -17.16
C LYS A 188 -48.76 19.97 -18.57
N ASP A 189 -47.94 20.28 -19.57
CA ASP A 189 -48.36 20.35 -20.96
C ASP A 189 -48.86 18.98 -21.45
N VAL A 190 -48.15 17.90 -21.09
CA VAL A 190 -48.57 16.51 -21.37
C VAL A 190 -49.91 16.18 -20.69
N ASP A 191 -50.09 16.57 -19.43
CA ASP A 191 -51.33 16.35 -18.70
C ASP A 191 -52.51 17.16 -19.30
N GLU A 192 -52.25 18.37 -19.80
CA GLU A 192 -53.23 19.22 -20.48
C GLU A 192 -53.62 18.66 -21.85
N LEU A 193 -52.66 18.29 -22.69
CA LEU A 193 -52.90 17.62 -23.97
C LEU A 193 -53.66 16.30 -23.76
N GLY A 194 -53.34 15.56 -22.71
CA GLY A 194 -54.06 14.34 -22.34
C GLY A 194 -55.54 14.61 -22.01
N LYS A 195 -55.86 15.73 -21.35
CA LYS A 195 -57.25 16.14 -21.11
C LYS A 195 -57.95 16.53 -22.40
N GLU A 196 -57.28 17.31 -23.26
CA GLU A 196 -57.83 17.76 -24.54
C GLU A 196 -58.13 16.58 -25.47
N ILE A 197 -57.21 15.61 -25.57
CA ILE A 197 -57.43 14.36 -26.33
C ILE A 197 -58.66 13.62 -25.79
N ASN A 198 -58.82 13.52 -24.47
CA ASN A 198 -59.98 12.87 -23.87
C ASN A 198 -61.30 13.61 -24.17
N GLU A 199 -61.28 14.93 -24.19
CA GLU A 199 -62.44 15.76 -24.57
C GLU A 199 -62.78 15.61 -26.06
N LEU A 200 -61.78 15.69 -26.94
CA LEU A 200 -61.95 15.47 -28.37
C LEU A 200 -62.48 14.06 -28.68
N ASN A 201 -61.98 13.03 -27.99
CA ASN A 201 -62.49 11.67 -28.10
C ASN A 201 -63.96 11.56 -27.67
N ARG A 202 -64.38 12.27 -26.60
CA ARG A 202 -65.79 12.34 -26.20
C ARG A 202 -66.64 13.01 -27.27
N VAL A 203 -66.19 14.14 -27.82
CA VAL A 203 -66.90 14.85 -28.89
C VAL A 203 -67.01 13.96 -30.15
N GLN A 204 -65.92 13.28 -30.52
CA GLN A 204 -65.91 12.34 -31.64
C GLN A 204 -66.87 11.16 -31.42
N ALA A 205 -66.94 10.61 -30.20
CA ALA A 205 -67.86 9.54 -29.85
C ALA A 205 -69.34 9.97 -29.97
N VAL A 206 -69.65 11.25 -29.70
CA VAL A 206 -71.00 11.81 -29.87
C VAL A 206 -71.32 12.13 -31.33
N LEU A 207 -70.34 12.64 -32.10
CA LEU A 207 -70.54 13.02 -33.50
C LEU A 207 -70.66 11.80 -34.42
N ARG A 208 -69.92 10.71 -34.16
CA ARG A 208 -69.97 9.47 -34.96
C ARG A 208 -71.38 8.94 -35.22
N PRO A 209 -72.24 8.70 -34.22
CA PRO A 209 -73.60 8.22 -34.48
C PRO A 209 -74.44 9.25 -35.25
N LYS A 210 -74.22 10.54 -35.02
CA LYS A 210 -74.93 11.62 -35.73
C LYS A 210 -74.56 11.68 -37.21
N VAL A 211 -73.28 11.44 -37.54
CA VAL A 211 -72.82 11.28 -38.94
C VAL A 211 -73.48 10.06 -39.57
N PHE A 212 -73.54 8.92 -38.86
CA PHE A 212 -74.18 7.71 -39.37
C PHE A 212 -75.69 7.91 -39.60
N GLU A 213 -76.38 8.63 -38.70
CA GLU A 213 -77.78 9.02 -38.87
C GLU A 213 -77.97 9.93 -40.09
N LEU A 214 -77.12 10.95 -40.24
CA LEU A 214 -77.17 11.84 -41.40
C LEU A 214 -76.90 11.10 -42.71
N GLU A 215 -75.96 10.18 -42.76
CA GLU A 215 -75.72 9.31 -43.92
C GLU A 215 -76.94 8.42 -44.23
N ALA A 216 -77.56 7.83 -43.20
CA ALA A 216 -78.77 7.03 -43.37
C ALA A 216 -79.95 7.87 -43.89
N THR A 217 -80.13 9.10 -43.38
CA THR A 217 -81.15 10.02 -43.90
C THR A 217 -80.85 10.48 -45.31
N ARG A 218 -79.59 10.79 -45.64
CA ARG A 218 -79.15 11.12 -47.00
C ARG A 218 -79.50 9.99 -47.96
N LYS A 219 -79.17 8.75 -47.60
CA LYS A 219 -79.46 7.56 -48.42
C LYS A 219 -80.97 7.37 -48.60
N LYS A 220 -81.77 7.53 -47.54
CA LYS A 220 -83.24 7.49 -47.65
C LYS A 220 -83.79 8.58 -48.59
N MET A 221 -83.28 9.80 -48.50
CA MET A 221 -83.68 10.89 -49.38
C MET A 221 -83.25 10.63 -50.82
N GLU A 222 -82.05 10.07 -51.03
CA GLU A 222 -81.53 9.67 -52.34
C GLU A 222 -82.37 8.56 -52.97
N ASP A 223 -82.74 7.53 -52.20
CA ASP A 223 -83.67 6.47 -52.61
C ASP A 223 -85.05 7.05 -52.96
N GLY A 224 -85.54 8.01 -52.16
CA GLY A 224 -86.80 8.72 -52.40
C GLY A 224 -86.76 9.57 -53.68
N VAL A 225 -85.66 10.28 -53.93
CA VAL A 225 -85.43 11.03 -55.18
C VAL A 225 -85.37 10.07 -56.37
N ASN A 226 -84.71 8.92 -56.23
CA ASN A 226 -84.63 7.93 -57.30
C ASN A 226 -86.00 7.28 -57.59
N SER A 227 -86.80 6.99 -56.56
CA SER A 227 -88.18 6.54 -56.72
C SER A 227 -89.06 7.61 -57.36
N ALA A 228 -88.94 8.88 -56.96
CA ALA A 228 -89.68 9.98 -57.57
C ALA A 228 -89.26 10.19 -59.03
N LYS A 229 -87.97 10.05 -59.36
CA LYS A 229 -87.47 10.05 -60.75
C LYS A 229 -88.05 8.89 -61.55
N PHE A 230 -88.13 7.69 -60.98
CA PHE A 230 -88.73 6.53 -61.63
C PHE A 230 -90.22 6.76 -61.91
N ASN A 231 -90.99 7.20 -60.90
CA ASN A 231 -92.40 7.53 -61.06
C ASN A 231 -92.61 8.67 -62.06
N LYS A 232 -91.68 9.64 -62.10
CA LYS A 232 -91.70 10.71 -63.09
C LYS A 232 -91.49 10.15 -64.50
N ILE A 233 -90.53 9.26 -64.71
CA ILE A 233 -90.29 8.61 -66.02
C ILE A 233 -91.50 7.75 -66.42
N GLU A 234 -92.11 7.03 -65.48
CA GLU A 234 -93.33 6.24 -65.71
C GLU A 234 -94.51 7.13 -66.08
N ALA A 235 -94.72 8.24 -65.35
CA ALA A 235 -95.73 9.24 -65.67
C ALA A 235 -95.43 9.97 -66.98
N GLU A 236 -94.16 10.26 -67.30
CA GLU A 236 -93.75 10.82 -68.60
C GLU A 236 -94.02 9.82 -69.73
N SER A 237 -93.83 8.52 -69.51
CA SER A 237 -94.18 7.47 -70.47
C SER A 237 -95.69 7.33 -70.65
N GLU A 238 -96.48 7.44 -69.59
CA GLU A 238 -97.95 7.53 -69.66
C GLU A 238 -98.40 8.82 -70.35
N ILE A 239 -97.74 9.95 -70.10
CA ILE A 239 -97.99 11.21 -70.79
C ILE A 239 -97.63 11.08 -72.27
N GLU A 240 -96.54 10.41 -72.64
CA GLU A 240 -96.15 10.16 -74.04
C GLU A 240 -97.15 9.19 -74.72
N HIS A 241 -97.67 8.22 -73.98
CA HIS A 241 -98.76 7.34 -74.40
C HIS A 241 -100.10 8.09 -74.58
N LEU A 242 -100.38 9.10 -73.76
CA LEU A 242 -101.58 9.95 -73.86
C LEU A 242 -101.40 11.09 -74.90
N GLN A 243 -100.17 11.58 -75.10
CA GLN A 243 -99.80 12.57 -76.11
C GLN A 243 -99.81 11.96 -77.51
N THR A 244 -99.55 10.66 -77.67
CA THR A 244 -99.79 9.94 -78.93
C THR A 244 -101.28 9.80 -79.29
N GLN A 245 -102.20 10.08 -78.36
CA GLN A 245 -103.65 10.15 -78.61
C GLN A 245 -104.22 11.57 -78.75
N ILE A 246 -103.40 12.61 -78.61
CA ILE A 246 -103.85 14.00 -78.74
C ILE A 246 -102.95 14.69 -79.75
N ILE A 247 -103.38 14.67 -81.01
CA ILE A 247 -102.82 15.56 -82.04
C ILE A 247 -103.38 16.95 -81.79
N THR A 248 -102.51 17.94 -81.56
CA THR A 248 -102.75 19.27 -82.11
C THR A 248 -101.46 20.05 -82.34
N SER A 249 -101.34 20.56 -83.58
CA SER A 249 -100.51 21.69 -84.01
C SER A 249 -98.99 21.49 -84.21
N PRO A 250 -98.54 21.25 -85.46
CA PRO A 250 -97.13 21.10 -85.85
C PRO A 250 -96.30 22.41 -85.92
N ASP A 251 -96.86 23.57 -85.58
CA ASP A 251 -96.21 24.87 -85.83
C ASP A 251 -95.63 25.57 -84.60
N ARG A 252 -95.95 25.10 -83.37
CA ARG A 252 -95.22 25.50 -82.14
C ARG A 252 -93.98 24.65 -81.90
N VAL A 253 -94.09 23.35 -82.19
CA VAL A 253 -93.04 22.34 -81.96
C VAL A 253 -91.80 22.60 -82.83
N LYS A 254 -91.92 23.21 -84.02
CA LYS A 254 -90.77 23.57 -84.87
C LYS A 254 -89.92 24.74 -84.36
N GLY A 255 -90.51 25.65 -83.57
CA GLY A 255 -89.78 26.77 -82.94
C GLY A 255 -89.07 26.32 -81.66
N GLU A 256 -89.78 25.55 -80.83
CA GLU A 256 -89.23 24.94 -79.63
C GLU A 256 -88.17 23.87 -79.96
N LEU A 257 -88.34 23.06 -81.02
CA LEU A 257 -87.29 22.13 -81.49
C LEU A 257 -86.02 22.84 -81.96
N LYS A 258 -86.12 24.02 -82.57
CA LYS A 258 -84.94 24.80 -82.96
C LYS A 258 -84.23 25.38 -81.76
N SER A 259 -84.98 25.96 -80.83
CA SER A 259 -84.42 26.47 -79.56
C SER A 259 -83.83 25.34 -78.71
N ILE A 260 -84.48 24.18 -78.66
CA ILE A 260 -83.98 22.99 -77.96
C ILE A 260 -82.75 22.44 -78.66
N ALA A 261 -82.72 22.37 -80.00
CA ALA A 261 -81.56 21.96 -80.76
C ALA A 261 -80.36 22.90 -80.56
N GLU A 262 -80.58 24.22 -80.53
CA GLU A 262 -79.54 25.21 -80.21
C GLU A 262 -79.07 25.10 -78.75
N SER A 263 -79.99 24.89 -77.80
CA SER A 263 -79.63 24.66 -76.38
C SER A 263 -78.92 23.32 -76.15
N LEU A 264 -79.25 22.31 -76.96
CA LEU A 264 -78.63 20.99 -76.90
C LEU A 264 -77.21 21.04 -77.45
N GLU A 265 -77.00 21.79 -78.52
CA GLU A 265 -75.67 21.93 -79.12
C GLU A 265 -74.75 22.78 -78.24
N THR A 266 -75.26 23.86 -77.64
CA THR A 266 -74.51 24.60 -76.61
C THR A 266 -74.22 23.76 -75.36
N ALA A 267 -75.19 22.96 -74.88
CA ALA A 267 -74.95 22.06 -73.76
C ALA A 267 -73.96 20.93 -74.08
N LYS A 268 -73.92 20.44 -75.34
CA LYS A 268 -72.90 19.48 -75.78
C LYS A 268 -71.51 20.12 -75.84
N ASP A 269 -71.39 21.33 -76.36
CA ASP A 269 -70.12 22.06 -76.38
C ASP A 269 -69.63 22.34 -74.95
N GLU A 270 -70.51 22.69 -74.02
CA GLU A 270 -70.20 22.84 -72.60
C GLU A 270 -69.81 21.51 -71.94
N LEU A 271 -70.50 20.41 -72.27
CA LEU A 271 -70.16 19.06 -71.78
C LEU A 271 -68.77 18.64 -72.25
N LEU A 272 -68.45 18.82 -73.54
CA LEU A 272 -67.13 18.51 -74.09
C LEU A 272 -66.04 19.35 -73.41
N ALA A 273 -66.27 20.64 -73.21
CA ALA A 273 -65.34 21.51 -72.49
C ALA A 273 -65.16 21.10 -71.01
N LEU A 274 -66.22 20.59 -70.38
CA LEU A 274 -66.17 20.10 -69.00
C LEU A 274 -65.46 18.74 -68.91
N GLU A 275 -65.65 17.85 -69.89
CA GLU A 275 -64.94 16.57 -70.02
C GLU A 275 -63.45 16.78 -70.26
N GLU A 276 -63.05 17.74 -71.11
CA GLU A 276 -61.65 18.11 -71.29
C GLU A 276 -61.02 18.61 -69.98
N LYS A 277 -61.73 19.48 -69.25
CA LYS A 277 -61.29 19.95 -67.92
C LYS A 277 -61.22 18.82 -66.90
N HIS A 278 -62.19 17.90 -66.90
CA HIS A 278 -62.22 16.74 -66.02
C HIS A 278 -61.02 15.82 -66.28
N ASN A 279 -60.74 15.51 -67.55
CA ASN A 279 -59.59 14.71 -67.94
C ASN A 279 -58.26 15.39 -67.58
N ALA A 280 -58.17 16.73 -67.71
CA ALA A 280 -57.01 17.49 -67.26
C ALA A 280 -56.80 17.39 -65.74
N VAL A 281 -57.88 17.50 -64.95
CA VAL A 281 -57.82 17.34 -63.48
C VAL A 281 -57.42 15.92 -63.09
N LEU A 282 -57.96 14.88 -63.74
CA LEU A 282 -57.54 13.51 -63.53
C LEU A 282 -56.04 13.32 -63.82
N GLY A 283 -55.54 13.92 -64.89
CA GLY A 283 -54.10 13.93 -65.19
C GLY A 283 -53.26 14.56 -64.08
N PHE A 284 -53.73 15.66 -63.47
CA PHE A 284 -53.05 16.25 -62.31
C PHE A 284 -53.09 15.33 -61.09
N VAL A 285 -54.23 14.70 -60.79
CA VAL A 285 -54.36 13.75 -59.67
C VAL A 285 -53.37 12.60 -59.82
N GLU A 286 -53.26 11.99 -61.00
CA GLU A 286 -52.27 10.91 -61.23
C GLU A 286 -50.83 11.37 -61.01
N VAL A 287 -50.48 12.59 -61.39
CA VAL A 287 -49.14 13.16 -61.16
C VAL A 287 -48.90 13.36 -59.67
N TYR A 288 -49.87 13.90 -58.93
CA TYR A 288 -49.77 14.07 -57.48
C TYR A 288 -49.67 12.73 -56.73
N GLU A 289 -50.47 11.72 -57.12
CA GLU A 289 -50.37 10.38 -56.52
C GLU A 289 -49.00 9.72 -56.77
N ARG A 290 -48.39 9.95 -57.94
CA ARG A 290 -47.02 9.48 -58.21
C ARG A 290 -46.00 10.23 -57.35
N ALA A 291 -46.14 11.55 -57.23
CA ALA A 291 -45.26 12.37 -56.39
C ALA A 291 -45.38 12.00 -54.90
N GLU A 292 -46.59 11.72 -54.41
CA GLU A 292 -46.84 11.25 -53.04
C GLU A 292 -46.14 9.91 -52.79
N LYS A 293 -46.28 8.94 -53.70
CA LYS A 293 -45.58 7.64 -53.61
C LYS A 293 -44.06 7.79 -53.65
N GLU A 294 -43.52 8.75 -54.41
CA GLU A 294 -42.08 9.06 -54.40
C GLU A 294 -41.64 9.72 -53.10
N LEU A 295 -42.46 10.61 -52.53
CA LEU A 295 -42.22 11.21 -51.22
C LEU A 295 -42.21 10.15 -50.11
N ASP A 296 -43.17 9.23 -50.08
CA ASP A 296 -43.20 8.14 -49.10
C ASP A 296 -41.94 7.27 -49.17
N ARG A 297 -41.45 6.99 -50.39
CA ARG A 297 -40.18 6.26 -50.58
C ARG A 297 -38.99 7.05 -50.07
N THR A 298 -38.94 8.36 -50.28
CA THR A 298 -37.84 9.19 -49.78
C THR A 298 -37.87 9.31 -48.26
N PHE A 299 -39.05 9.39 -47.63
CA PHE A 299 -39.18 9.35 -46.18
C PHE A 299 -38.73 8.01 -45.59
N ALA A 300 -39.07 6.88 -46.22
CA ALA A 300 -38.59 5.57 -45.80
C ALA A 300 -37.05 5.49 -45.84
N LEU A 301 -36.43 5.95 -46.94
CA LEU A 301 -34.97 6.00 -47.08
C LEU A 301 -34.32 6.93 -46.04
N LEU A 302 -34.94 8.08 -45.74
CA LEU A 302 -34.44 8.99 -44.69
C LEU A 302 -34.49 8.34 -43.30
N ALA A 303 -35.54 7.58 -43.00
CA ALA A 303 -35.65 6.85 -41.75
C ALA A 303 -34.58 5.75 -41.62
N GLU A 304 -34.30 5.02 -42.69
CA GLU A 304 -33.20 4.03 -42.75
C GLU A 304 -31.84 4.71 -42.54
N ILE A 305 -31.58 5.85 -43.21
CA ILE A 305 -30.35 6.62 -43.04
C ILE A 305 -30.18 7.12 -41.60
N ASP A 306 -31.26 7.58 -40.95
CA ASP A 306 -31.21 8.01 -39.56
C ASP A 306 -30.87 6.86 -38.59
N GLN A 307 -31.43 5.66 -38.84
CA GLN A 307 -31.08 4.45 -38.07
C GLN A 307 -29.61 4.07 -38.27
N GLU A 308 -29.12 4.04 -39.50
CA GLU A 308 -27.72 3.75 -39.81
C GLU A 308 -26.76 4.81 -39.22
N MET A 309 -27.16 6.08 -39.22
CA MET A 309 -26.43 7.16 -38.56
C MET A 309 -26.32 6.96 -37.05
N LYS A 310 -27.38 6.51 -36.38
CA LYS A 310 -27.37 6.18 -34.95
C LYS A 310 -26.44 4.99 -34.68
N ALA A 311 -26.55 3.92 -35.45
CA ALA A 311 -25.67 2.74 -35.33
C ALA A 311 -24.19 3.10 -35.54
N CYS A 312 -23.88 3.95 -36.53
CA CYS A 312 -22.53 4.42 -36.79
C CYS A 312 -21.96 5.26 -35.63
N LYS A 313 -22.80 6.13 -35.02
CA LYS A 313 -22.40 6.90 -33.83
C LYS A 313 -22.09 5.98 -32.65
N GLU A 314 -22.93 4.99 -32.38
CA GLU A 314 -22.70 4.00 -31.31
C GLU A 314 -21.41 3.21 -31.56
N ALA A 315 -21.20 2.69 -32.77
CA ALA A 315 -19.98 1.99 -33.14
C ALA A 315 -18.73 2.88 -32.96
N LYS A 316 -18.82 4.17 -33.34
CA LYS A 316 -17.72 5.13 -33.15
C LYS A 316 -17.41 5.36 -31.67
N HIS A 317 -18.43 5.46 -30.81
CA HIS A 317 -18.25 5.54 -29.36
C HIS A 317 -17.57 4.28 -28.82
N GLN A 318 -18.05 3.09 -29.20
CA GLN A 318 -17.45 1.81 -28.79
C GLN A 318 -15.98 1.68 -29.22
N VAL A 319 -15.64 2.10 -30.44
CA VAL A 319 -14.25 2.11 -30.92
C VAL A 319 -13.38 3.07 -30.12
N LYS A 320 -13.89 4.26 -29.77
CA LYS A 320 -13.17 5.24 -28.96
C LYS A 320 -12.89 4.69 -27.55
N ASP A 321 -13.87 4.07 -26.93
CA ASP A 321 -13.75 3.48 -25.59
C ASP A 321 -12.80 2.27 -25.58
N ALA A 322 -12.93 1.38 -26.58
CA ALA A 322 -12.00 0.26 -26.76
C ALA A 322 -10.57 0.75 -26.98
N SER A 323 -10.38 1.79 -27.79
CA SER A 323 -9.06 2.40 -28.04
C SER A 323 -8.47 3.01 -26.77
N ALA A 324 -9.29 3.66 -25.94
CA ALA A 324 -8.85 4.19 -24.65
C ALA A 324 -8.41 3.06 -23.70
N ARG A 325 -9.21 1.99 -23.59
CA ARG A 325 -8.86 0.80 -22.78
C ARG A 325 -7.57 0.13 -23.26
N ILE A 326 -7.37 0.02 -24.58
CA ILE A 326 -6.12 -0.54 -25.13
C ILE A 326 -4.91 0.30 -24.71
N ARG A 327 -4.99 1.63 -24.79
CA ARG A 327 -3.89 2.52 -24.36
C ARG A 327 -3.60 2.37 -22.87
N GLU A 328 -4.64 2.28 -22.04
CA GLU A 328 -4.49 2.06 -20.61
C GLU A 328 -3.81 0.72 -20.31
N LEU A 329 -4.26 -0.36 -20.96
CA LEU A 329 -3.66 -1.69 -20.80
C LEU A 329 -2.20 -1.73 -21.29
N GLN A 330 -1.87 -1.02 -22.37
CA GLN A 330 -0.50 -0.89 -22.86
C GLN A 330 0.40 -0.18 -21.85
N LEU A 331 -0.07 0.90 -21.21
CA LEU A 331 0.67 1.60 -20.16
C LEU A 331 0.93 0.67 -18.96
N ARG A 332 -0.11 0.01 -18.44
CA ARG A 332 0.00 -0.96 -17.33
C ARG A 332 0.95 -2.10 -17.66
N THR A 333 0.94 -2.57 -18.91
CA THR A 333 1.86 -3.63 -19.37
C THR A 333 3.31 -3.13 -19.37
N ALA A 334 3.56 -1.92 -19.86
CA ALA A 334 4.90 -1.31 -19.83
C ALA A 334 5.42 -1.13 -18.39
N GLU A 335 4.57 -0.64 -17.48
CA GLU A 335 4.89 -0.53 -16.05
C GLU A 335 5.20 -1.89 -15.42
N THR A 336 4.41 -2.91 -15.74
CA THR A 336 4.63 -4.27 -15.25
C THR A 336 5.96 -4.85 -15.77
N ILE A 337 6.30 -4.61 -17.04
CA ILE A 337 7.57 -5.05 -17.63
C ILE A 337 8.76 -4.38 -16.94
N THR A 338 8.71 -3.07 -16.71
CA THR A 338 9.80 -2.34 -16.03
C THR A 338 9.95 -2.81 -14.57
N ARG A 339 8.84 -3.04 -13.86
CA ARG A 339 8.85 -3.62 -12.51
C ARG A 339 9.46 -5.01 -12.50
N ARG A 340 9.09 -5.88 -13.45
CA ARG A 340 9.68 -7.22 -13.60
C ARG A 340 11.20 -7.16 -13.82
N GLN A 341 11.67 -6.31 -14.72
CA GLN A 341 13.11 -6.14 -14.99
C GLN A 341 13.88 -5.67 -13.75
N ARG A 342 13.30 -4.77 -12.94
CA ARG A 342 13.91 -4.32 -11.67
C ARG A 342 14.03 -5.46 -10.67
N LEU A 343 12.97 -6.27 -10.53
CA LEU A 343 12.97 -7.43 -9.64
C LEU A 343 13.95 -8.51 -10.10
N GLU A 344 14.03 -8.78 -11.40
CA GLU A 344 15.01 -9.73 -11.97
C GLU A 344 16.45 -9.33 -11.63
N LYS A 345 16.80 -8.05 -11.79
CA LYS A 345 18.13 -7.53 -11.39
C LYS A 345 18.39 -7.70 -9.89
N MET A 346 17.38 -7.47 -9.04
CA MET A 346 17.51 -7.64 -7.59
C MET A 346 17.70 -9.10 -7.21
N VAL A 347 16.96 -10.01 -7.83
CA VAL A 347 17.12 -11.46 -7.64
C VAL A 347 18.52 -11.91 -8.05
N GLU A 348 19.03 -11.40 -9.18
CA GLU A 348 20.38 -11.74 -9.63
C GLU A 348 21.47 -11.24 -8.67
N LEU A 349 21.33 -10.01 -8.15
CA LEU A 349 22.22 -9.49 -7.11
C LEU A 349 22.19 -10.35 -5.85
N LYS A 350 21.00 -10.70 -5.36
CA LYS A 350 20.84 -11.54 -4.15
C LYS A 350 21.37 -12.96 -4.36
N ARG A 351 21.21 -13.53 -5.55
CA ARG A 351 21.84 -14.81 -5.91
C ARG A 351 23.37 -14.71 -5.87
N ARG A 352 23.96 -13.65 -6.40
CA ARG A 352 25.43 -13.44 -6.35
C ARG A 352 25.93 -13.28 -4.92
N GLU A 353 25.22 -12.54 -4.07
CA GLU A 353 25.54 -12.42 -2.64
C GLU A 353 25.48 -13.79 -1.94
N LEU A 354 24.44 -14.56 -2.20
CA LEU A 354 24.26 -15.89 -1.63
C LEU A 354 25.38 -16.86 -2.05
N GLU A 355 25.79 -16.84 -3.32
CA GLU A 355 26.93 -17.65 -3.79
C GLU A 355 28.26 -17.21 -3.15
N ARG A 356 28.47 -15.90 -2.93
CA ARG A 356 29.63 -15.42 -2.16
C ARG A 356 29.61 -15.94 -0.72
N TYR A 357 28.48 -15.84 -0.03
CA TYR A 357 28.35 -16.35 1.33
C TYR A 357 28.57 -17.85 1.42
N LYS A 358 28.10 -18.64 0.44
CA LYS A 358 28.39 -20.07 0.36
C LYS A 358 29.88 -20.35 0.19
N ALA A 359 30.56 -19.62 -0.70
CA ALA A 359 31.99 -19.78 -0.90
C ALA A 359 32.79 -19.44 0.37
N ASP A 360 32.44 -18.32 1.04
CA ASP A 360 33.06 -17.92 2.30
C ASP A 360 32.82 -18.94 3.42
N ALA A 361 31.61 -19.50 3.49
CA ALA A 361 31.28 -20.55 4.45
C ALA A 361 32.12 -21.82 4.21
N GLN A 362 32.26 -22.26 2.94
CA GLN A 362 33.09 -23.41 2.58
C GLN A 362 34.56 -23.20 2.95
N VAL A 363 35.11 -22.00 2.71
CA VAL A 363 36.50 -21.68 3.09
C VAL A 363 36.67 -21.73 4.61
N LYS A 364 35.73 -21.16 5.38
CA LYS A 364 35.77 -21.20 6.85
C LYS A 364 35.62 -22.62 7.39
N GLU A 365 34.75 -23.43 6.81
CA GLU A 365 34.55 -24.82 7.20
C GLU A 365 35.79 -25.68 6.91
N ALA A 366 36.44 -25.48 5.77
CA ALA A 366 37.71 -26.14 5.44
C ALA A 366 38.83 -25.72 6.41
N ALA A 367 38.94 -24.43 6.75
CA ALA A 367 39.90 -23.93 7.72
C ALA A 367 39.66 -24.50 9.12
N ALA A 368 38.40 -24.51 9.57
CA ALA A 368 38.00 -25.08 10.86
C ALA A 368 38.30 -26.59 10.93
N SER A 369 37.99 -27.33 9.85
CA SER A 369 38.27 -28.76 9.76
C SER A 369 39.77 -29.06 9.81
N SER A 370 40.58 -28.25 9.12
CA SER A 370 42.04 -28.39 9.17
C SER A 370 42.61 -28.08 10.56
N ALA A 371 42.14 -27.00 11.20
CA ALA A 371 42.53 -26.65 12.56
C ALA A 371 42.14 -27.75 13.57
N LEU A 372 40.93 -28.30 13.46
CA LEU A 372 40.46 -29.41 14.29
C LEU A 372 41.34 -30.65 14.12
N ARG A 373 41.72 -30.98 12.88
CA ARG A 373 42.61 -32.11 12.58
C ARG A 373 43.99 -31.90 13.21
N SER A 374 44.57 -30.71 13.06
CA SER A 374 45.87 -30.38 13.68
C SER A 374 45.82 -30.45 15.21
N ALA A 375 44.74 -29.94 15.83
CA ALA A 375 44.53 -30.03 17.27
C ALA A 375 44.41 -31.49 17.75
N ARG A 376 43.70 -32.35 16.99
CA ARG A 376 43.60 -33.79 17.28
C ARG A 376 44.96 -34.50 17.19
N GLU A 377 45.77 -34.18 16.17
CA GLU A 377 47.12 -34.73 16.05
C GLU A 377 48.03 -34.28 17.20
N GLN A 378 47.95 -33.02 17.61
CA GLN A 378 48.69 -32.51 18.77
C GLN A 378 48.26 -33.20 20.07
N LEU A 379 46.95 -33.37 20.28
CA LEU A 379 46.40 -34.09 21.43
C LEU A 379 46.93 -35.52 21.48
N SER A 380 46.86 -36.26 20.36
CA SER A 380 47.35 -37.64 20.28
C SER A 380 48.85 -37.75 20.58
N LYS A 381 49.67 -36.81 20.09
CA LYS A 381 51.11 -36.75 20.45
C LYS A 381 51.30 -36.49 21.94
N LEU A 382 50.54 -35.56 22.51
CA LEU A 382 50.62 -35.24 23.93
C LEU A 382 50.18 -36.43 24.80
N GLU A 383 49.13 -37.15 24.41
CA GLU A 383 48.66 -38.36 25.08
C GLU A 383 49.72 -39.46 25.05
N ALA A 384 50.41 -39.67 23.92
CA ALA A 384 51.51 -40.63 23.81
C ALA A 384 52.68 -40.26 24.73
N VAL A 385 53.09 -38.98 24.75
CA VAL A 385 54.14 -38.49 25.66
C VAL A 385 53.72 -38.65 27.12
N HIS A 386 52.47 -38.30 27.47
CA HIS A 386 51.95 -38.51 28.82
C HIS A 386 51.93 -39.97 29.21
N TYR A 387 51.62 -40.88 28.29
CA TYR A 387 51.66 -42.32 28.53
C TYR A 387 53.09 -42.80 28.83
N GLU A 388 54.07 -42.40 28.01
CA GLU A 388 55.49 -42.71 28.25
C GLU A 388 55.99 -42.16 29.59
N VAL A 389 55.67 -40.90 29.90
CA VAL A 389 56.04 -40.28 31.18
C VAL A 389 55.40 -41.02 32.35
N ARG A 390 54.12 -41.39 32.28
CA ARG A 390 53.47 -42.21 33.32
C ARG A 390 54.17 -43.54 33.50
N GLN A 391 54.55 -44.21 32.42
CA GLN A 391 55.27 -45.48 32.48
C GLN A 391 56.65 -45.33 33.14
N ARG A 392 57.38 -44.26 32.84
CA ARG A 392 58.66 -43.94 33.50
C ARG A 392 58.49 -43.62 34.98
N ILE A 393 57.45 -42.87 35.34
CA ILE A 393 57.12 -42.60 36.75
C ILE A 393 56.85 -43.90 37.48
N THR A 394 56.03 -44.80 36.93
CA THR A 394 55.74 -46.10 37.57
C THR A 394 57.00 -46.95 37.75
N GLN A 395 57.86 -47.03 36.74
CA GLN A 395 59.14 -47.76 36.82
C GLN A 395 60.07 -47.16 37.88
N ASN A 396 60.19 -45.83 37.94
CA ASN A 396 61.01 -45.16 38.95
C ASN A 396 60.45 -45.32 40.37
N THR A 397 59.13 -45.29 40.55
CA THR A 397 58.52 -45.53 41.86
C THR A 397 58.73 -46.97 42.32
N ASP A 398 58.64 -47.95 41.42
CA ASP A 398 58.90 -49.35 41.76
C ASP A 398 60.39 -49.58 42.08
N ALA A 399 61.30 -48.98 41.29
CA ALA A 399 62.73 -49.03 41.58
C ALA A 399 63.07 -48.36 42.93
N SER A 400 62.44 -47.22 43.24
CA SER A 400 62.63 -46.53 44.52
C SER A 400 62.16 -47.39 45.70
N ARG A 401 61.01 -48.07 45.55
CA ARG A 401 60.51 -49.03 46.55
C ARG A 401 61.48 -50.19 46.78
N MET A 402 62.07 -50.73 45.71
CA MET A 402 63.06 -51.82 45.83
C MET A 402 64.31 -51.36 46.58
N VAL A 403 64.80 -50.15 46.29
CA VAL A 403 65.95 -49.56 47.01
C VAL A 403 65.58 -49.27 48.47
N GLU A 404 64.38 -48.77 48.76
CA GLU A 404 63.91 -48.59 50.14
C GLU A 404 63.84 -49.90 50.92
N LEU A 405 63.37 -50.98 50.30
CA LEU A 405 63.39 -52.33 50.88
C LEU A 405 64.80 -52.82 51.18
N GLN A 406 65.72 -52.71 50.20
CA GLN A 406 67.13 -53.06 50.40
C GLN A 406 67.77 -52.25 51.53
N ARG A 407 67.49 -50.94 51.57
CA ARG A 407 67.97 -50.06 52.66
C ARG A 407 67.47 -50.52 54.02
N GLN A 408 66.21 -50.95 54.12
CA GLN A 408 65.65 -51.49 55.37
C GLN A 408 66.28 -52.83 55.76
N GLU A 409 66.51 -53.72 54.79
CA GLU A 409 67.19 -55.00 55.00
C GLU A 409 68.64 -54.81 55.47
N ASP A 410 69.39 -53.94 54.79
CA ASP A 410 70.76 -53.59 55.17
C ASP A 410 70.80 -52.91 56.55
N GLU A 411 69.88 -51.98 56.84
CA GLU A 411 69.77 -51.34 58.16
C GLU A 411 69.47 -52.36 59.26
N ALA A 412 68.60 -53.34 58.99
CA ALA A 412 68.34 -54.45 59.91
C ALA A 412 69.57 -55.37 60.08
N HIS A 413 70.34 -55.59 59.02
CA HIS A 413 71.59 -56.35 59.07
C HIS A 413 72.64 -55.63 59.92
N TYR A 414 72.90 -54.35 59.65
CA TYR A 414 73.82 -53.52 60.43
C TYR A 414 73.41 -53.43 61.91
N GLN A 415 72.11 -53.32 62.21
CA GLN A 415 71.63 -53.35 63.60
C GLN A 415 71.90 -54.68 64.30
N LYS A 416 71.80 -55.81 63.58
CA LYS A 416 72.18 -57.13 64.14
C LYS A 416 73.67 -57.20 64.40
N GLU A 417 74.50 -56.80 63.45
CA GLU A 417 75.96 -56.79 63.62
C GLU A 417 76.40 -55.88 64.77
N LEU A 418 75.80 -54.70 64.92
CA LEU A 418 76.05 -53.81 66.07
C LEU A 418 75.72 -54.48 67.39
N LYS A 419 74.56 -55.16 67.50
CA LYS A 419 74.18 -55.91 68.70
C LYS A 419 75.15 -57.06 68.98
N ASP A 420 75.59 -57.77 67.96
CA ASP A 420 76.56 -58.85 68.11
C ASP A 420 77.94 -58.31 68.56
N LEU A 421 78.35 -57.14 68.04
CA LEU A 421 79.57 -56.45 68.45
C LEU A 421 79.48 -55.94 69.91
N GLU A 422 78.34 -55.39 70.32
CA GLU A 422 78.06 -55.00 71.72
C GLU A 422 78.08 -56.22 72.66
N GLN A 423 77.53 -57.36 72.22
CA GLN A 423 77.63 -58.63 72.96
C GLN A 423 79.07 -59.13 73.05
N MET A 424 79.88 -58.99 71.99
CA MET A 424 81.30 -59.32 72.05
C MET A 424 82.08 -58.39 72.97
N TYR A 425 81.82 -57.07 72.91
CA TYR A 425 82.44 -56.09 73.80
C TYR A 425 82.09 -56.34 75.27
N SER A 426 80.82 -56.62 75.59
CA SER A 426 80.40 -56.96 76.96
C SER A 426 81.00 -58.27 77.47
N ARG A 427 81.14 -59.29 76.61
CA ARG A 427 81.88 -60.53 76.95
C ARG A 427 83.35 -60.25 77.22
N LEU A 428 83.99 -59.40 76.41
CA LEU A 428 85.38 -59.01 76.61
C LEU A 428 85.55 -58.21 77.91
N GLN A 429 84.60 -57.31 78.19
CA GLN A 429 84.57 -56.53 79.43
C GLN A 429 84.40 -57.44 80.65
N HIS A 430 83.47 -58.40 80.61
CA HIS A 430 83.33 -59.40 81.67
C HIS A 430 84.56 -60.31 81.80
N ALA A 431 85.22 -60.69 80.70
CA ALA A 431 86.47 -61.44 80.75
C ALA A 431 87.62 -60.63 81.37
N ALA A 432 87.70 -59.33 81.06
CA ALA A 432 88.66 -58.40 81.65
C ALA A 432 88.37 -58.15 83.15
N GLU A 433 87.10 -57.99 83.53
CA GLU A 433 86.66 -57.88 84.93
C GLU A 433 86.96 -59.17 85.71
N PHE A 434 86.72 -60.34 85.10
CA PHE A 434 87.04 -61.63 85.68
C PHE A 434 88.56 -61.81 85.86
N TYR A 435 89.37 -61.48 84.85
CA TYR A 435 90.83 -61.50 84.96
C TYR A 435 91.34 -60.53 86.05
N ASN A 436 90.82 -59.31 86.09
CA ASN A 436 91.15 -58.34 87.15
C ASN A 436 90.75 -58.85 88.53
N SER A 437 89.60 -59.53 88.66
CA SER A 437 89.17 -60.14 89.92
C SER A 437 90.07 -61.30 90.35
N GLN A 438 90.56 -62.12 89.42
CA GLN A 438 91.52 -63.18 89.70
C GLN A 438 92.89 -62.64 90.10
N VAL A 439 93.37 -61.57 89.45
CA VAL A 439 94.62 -60.88 89.83
C VAL A 439 94.48 -60.27 91.24
N LEU A 440 93.35 -59.64 91.55
CA LEU A 440 93.08 -59.09 92.89
C LEU A 440 92.99 -60.19 93.96
N GLN A 441 92.38 -61.35 93.66
CA GLN A 441 92.36 -62.50 94.57
C GLN A 441 93.75 -63.13 94.77
N ALA A 442 94.58 -63.20 93.72
CA ALA A 442 95.96 -63.67 93.83
C ALA A 442 96.84 -62.74 94.68
N ILE A 443 96.59 -61.43 94.62
CA ILE A 443 97.26 -60.43 95.48
C ILE A 443 96.79 -60.56 96.94
N GLN A 444 95.51 -60.82 97.18
CA GLN A 444 94.95 -61.01 98.54
C GLN A 444 95.33 -62.35 99.19
N ALA A 445 95.64 -63.39 98.42
CA ALA A 445 96.12 -64.69 98.93
C ALA A 445 97.64 -64.72 99.22
N SER A 446 98.35 -63.63 98.92
CA SER A 446 99.80 -63.46 99.12
C SER A 446 100.13 -62.55 100.32
N SER A 447 99.13 -62.18 101.12
CA SER A 447 99.22 -61.44 102.39
C SER A 447 98.85 -62.37 103.54
#